data_AF-A0A965VXH4-F1
#
_entry.id   AF-A0A965VXH4-F1
#
_cell.length_a   1.000
_cell.length_b   1.000
_cell.length_c   1.000
_cell.angle_alpha   90.00
_cell.angle_beta   90.00
_cell.angle_gamma   90.00
#
_symmetry.space_group_name_H-M   'P 1'
#
loop_
_entity.id
_entity.type
_entity.pdbx_description
1 polymer ?
#
loop_
_entity_poly.entity_id
_entity_poly.type
_entity_poly.pdbx_seq_one_letter_code
_entity_poly.pdbx_strand_id
1 'polypeptide(L)'
;MSINWKPLLEKALVQRRELFEKALGETDCFRLFNGANEGISGLVIEQFSDVIIFQIFEQEGTVEESALKAMAEWLLEARKATSVYKKEFVKDRSHQAAGSDYYSPEPLLGKPANSEITVLENGVSYSIQPFAGYSTGLFLDQRENRKFLSQRAKGKQVLNLFAYTCGFSVACATQGASTTSVDLSKKYLDWGKRNFEKNQLDLGPHRFIAQDCFEFLKRCEKKGTEFDLIIVDPPSFSRTKEGGVFSLKKDLDRLLKVVAPLVSKGGSLFFSCNFSEWDSRFLQKKSAPVLEETEKWKWENTPAAPKDFESALNPISQWLAVKL
;
A
#
# COMPACT_ATOMS: atom_id res chain seq x y z
N MET A 1 28.22 1.17 -20.15
CA MET A 1 28.04 2.59 -20.50
C MET A 1 27.37 3.24 -19.31
N SER A 2 27.87 4.37 -18.83
CA SER A 2 27.23 5.08 -17.72
C SER A 2 25.81 5.50 -18.12
N ILE A 3 24.80 5.10 -17.33
CA ILE A 3 23.41 5.48 -17.57
C ILE A 3 23.31 7.01 -17.53
N ASN A 4 22.76 7.63 -18.58
CA ASN A 4 22.51 9.07 -18.59
C ASN A 4 21.25 9.40 -17.79
N TRP A 5 21.36 9.34 -16.46
CA TRP A 5 20.23 9.37 -15.54
C TRP A 5 19.59 10.74 -15.38
N LYS A 6 20.36 11.83 -15.50
CA LYS A 6 19.90 13.18 -15.13
C LYS A 6 18.71 13.67 -15.96
N PRO A 7 18.72 13.58 -17.30
CA PRO A 7 17.56 13.96 -18.11
C PRO A 7 16.31 13.13 -17.82
N LEU A 8 16.47 11.86 -17.42
CA LEU A 8 15.37 10.96 -17.07
C LEU A 8 14.70 11.41 -15.77
N LEU A 9 15.49 11.68 -14.72
CA LEU A 9 14.97 12.19 -13.45
C LEU A 9 14.35 13.58 -13.59
N GLU A 10 14.99 14.50 -14.33
CA GLU A 10 14.45 15.83 -14.59
C GLU A 10 13.07 15.74 -15.27
N LYS A 11 12.95 14.90 -16.31
CA LYS A 11 11.68 14.65 -16.97
C LYS A 11 10.62 14.11 -16.00
N ALA A 12 10.97 13.11 -15.19
CA ALA A 12 10.06 12.51 -14.22
C ALA A 12 9.56 13.53 -13.17
N LEU A 13 10.44 14.40 -12.65
CA LEU A 13 10.05 15.44 -11.72
C LEU A 13 9.18 16.52 -12.37
N VAL A 14 9.48 16.91 -13.61
CA VAL A 14 8.66 17.89 -14.37
C VAL A 14 7.25 17.36 -14.59
N GLN A 15 7.09 16.09 -14.96
CA GLN A 15 5.78 15.44 -15.13
C GLN A 15 4.94 15.45 -13.85
N ARG A 16 5.58 15.48 -12.68
CA ARG A 16 4.92 15.49 -11.36
C ARG A 16 4.79 16.88 -10.74
N ARG A 17 5.27 17.94 -11.42
CA ARG A 17 5.27 19.31 -10.88
C ARG A 17 3.88 19.76 -10.42
N GLU A 18 2.87 19.57 -11.26
CA GLU A 18 1.49 19.94 -10.94
C GLU A 18 0.97 19.20 -9.70
N LEU A 19 1.33 17.92 -9.54
CA LEU A 19 0.96 17.12 -8.37
C LEU A 19 1.60 17.70 -7.10
N PHE A 20 2.90 18.02 -7.14
CA PHE A 20 3.60 18.61 -5.99
C PHE A 20 3.01 19.96 -5.58
N GLU A 21 2.68 20.81 -6.56
CA GLU A 21 2.09 22.13 -6.31
C GLU A 21 0.68 22.02 -5.71
N LYS A 22 -0.17 21.13 -6.26
CA LYS A 22 -1.54 20.94 -5.77
C LYS A 22 -1.62 20.26 -4.41
N ALA A 23 -0.64 19.43 -4.08
CA ALA A 23 -0.62 18.68 -2.84
C ALA A 23 0.07 19.42 -1.68
N LEU A 24 0.57 20.63 -1.91
CA LEU A 24 1.28 21.42 -0.91
C LEU A 24 0.44 21.59 0.36
N GLY A 25 1.01 21.19 1.50
CA GLY A 25 0.34 21.24 2.80
C GLY A 25 -0.62 20.07 3.09
N GLU A 26 -0.89 19.20 2.11
CA GLU A 26 -1.77 18.04 2.28
C GLU A 26 -1.08 16.70 2.02
N THR A 27 -0.06 16.63 1.16
CA THR A 27 0.73 15.42 0.92
C THR A 27 2.20 15.76 0.75
N ASP A 28 3.07 15.05 1.47
CA ASP A 28 4.53 15.18 1.39
C ASP A 28 5.24 13.86 1.05
N CYS A 29 4.50 12.83 0.64
CA CYS A 29 5.04 11.55 0.19
C CYS A 29 4.63 11.18 -1.24
N PHE A 30 5.62 10.90 -2.10
CA PHE A 30 5.43 10.71 -3.54
C PHE A 30 6.39 9.70 -4.15
N ARG A 31 5.95 9.03 -5.23
CA ARG A 31 6.85 8.35 -6.16
C ARG A 31 7.56 9.41 -7.01
N LEU A 32 8.87 9.55 -6.90
CA LEU A 32 9.65 10.49 -7.70
C LEU A 32 10.12 9.89 -9.02
N PHE A 33 10.39 8.58 -9.03
CA PHE A 33 10.82 7.84 -10.22
C PHE A 33 10.31 6.39 -10.20
N ASN A 34 9.81 5.91 -11.34
CA ASN A 34 9.02 4.68 -11.49
C ASN A 34 9.70 3.64 -12.39
N GLY A 35 11.02 3.49 -12.26
CA GLY A 35 11.78 2.38 -12.83
C GLY A 35 11.81 2.34 -14.35
N ALA A 36 11.59 1.15 -14.90
CA ALA A 36 11.67 0.88 -16.33
C ALA A 36 10.73 1.80 -17.14
N ASN A 37 9.60 2.20 -16.57
CA ASN A 37 8.64 3.11 -17.20
C ASN A 37 9.23 4.50 -17.48
N GLU A 38 10.28 4.89 -16.74
CA GLU A 38 10.94 6.18 -16.87
C GLU A 38 12.40 6.05 -17.29
N GLY A 39 12.81 4.86 -17.73
CA GLY A 39 14.05 4.60 -18.45
C GLY A 39 15.18 3.96 -17.65
N ILE A 40 14.99 3.62 -16.37
CA ILE A 40 15.99 2.90 -15.57
C ILE A 40 15.33 1.71 -14.87
N SER A 41 15.45 0.53 -15.48
CA SER A 41 14.97 -0.72 -14.87
C SER A 41 15.67 -1.00 -13.54
N GLY A 42 14.93 -1.52 -12.57
CA GLY A 42 15.46 -1.85 -11.25
C GLY A 42 15.63 -0.68 -10.27
N LEU A 43 15.22 0.55 -10.63
CA LEU A 43 15.32 1.71 -9.73
C LEU A 43 13.97 2.39 -9.52
N VAL A 44 13.46 2.33 -8.30
CA VAL A 44 12.31 3.13 -7.86
C VAL A 44 12.78 4.16 -6.85
N ILE A 45 12.30 5.40 -6.96
CA ILE A 45 12.63 6.48 -6.02
C ILE A 45 11.34 7.01 -5.43
N GLU A 46 11.26 7.02 -4.10
CA GLU A 46 10.14 7.59 -3.35
C GLU A 46 10.63 8.62 -2.35
N GLN A 47 9.84 9.67 -2.14
CA GLN A 47 10.04 10.68 -1.11
C GLN A 47 8.98 10.49 -0.04
N PHE A 48 9.39 10.60 1.23
CA PHE A 48 8.57 10.54 2.43
C PHE A 48 8.97 11.71 3.32
N SER A 49 8.21 12.81 3.23
CA SER A 49 8.58 14.10 3.83
C SER A 49 9.98 14.57 3.36
N ASP A 50 10.93 14.75 4.27
CA ASP A 50 12.31 15.14 3.97
C ASP A 50 13.26 13.95 3.74
N VAL A 51 12.75 12.72 3.66
CA VAL A 51 13.55 11.51 3.42
C VAL A 51 13.28 10.93 2.04
N ILE A 52 14.32 10.58 1.28
CA ILE A 52 14.20 9.88 -0.01
C ILE A 52 14.69 8.45 0.15
N ILE A 53 14.00 7.51 -0.49
CA ILE A 53 14.34 6.08 -0.48
C ILE A 53 14.48 5.60 -1.92
N PHE A 54 15.65 5.08 -2.24
CA PHE A 54 15.92 4.35 -3.48
C PHE A 54 15.65 2.88 -3.23
N GLN A 55 14.65 2.33 -3.91
CA GLN A 55 14.39 0.90 -3.93
C GLN A 55 15.11 0.30 -5.14
N ILE A 56 16.05 -0.59 -4.89
CA ILE A 56 16.89 -1.23 -5.91
C ILE A 56 16.43 -2.67 -6.11
N PHE A 57 15.97 -3.01 -7.30
CA PHE A 57 15.57 -4.35 -7.71
C PHE A 57 16.65 -4.92 -8.63
N GLU A 58 17.72 -5.46 -8.04
CA GLU A 58 18.93 -5.89 -8.78
C GLU A 58 18.63 -6.87 -9.92
N GLN A 59 17.57 -7.67 -9.77
CA GLN A 59 17.16 -8.66 -10.78
C GLN A 59 16.53 -8.04 -12.03
N GLU A 60 16.09 -6.78 -11.96
CA GLU A 60 15.49 -6.05 -13.08
C GLU A 60 16.51 -5.11 -13.77
N GLY A 61 17.63 -4.83 -13.11
CA GLY A 61 18.68 -3.98 -13.63
C GLY A 61 19.71 -3.62 -12.56
N THR A 62 20.92 -3.27 -12.99
CA THR A 62 21.99 -2.80 -12.11
C THR A 62 22.25 -1.33 -12.39
N VAL A 63 22.21 -0.51 -11.33
CA VAL A 63 22.61 0.90 -11.37
C VAL A 63 23.94 1.02 -10.62
N GLU A 64 24.94 1.64 -11.25
CA GLU A 64 26.25 1.81 -10.63
C GLU A 64 26.14 2.66 -9.34
N GLU A 65 26.85 2.26 -8.29
CA GLU A 65 26.84 2.93 -6.99
C GLU A 65 27.27 4.42 -7.10
N SER A 66 28.20 4.73 -8.01
CA SER A 66 28.61 6.11 -8.33
C SER A 66 27.45 6.93 -8.91
N ALA A 67 26.63 6.33 -9.77
CA ALA A 67 25.45 6.98 -10.32
C ALA A 67 24.37 7.17 -9.24
N LEU A 68 24.16 6.18 -8.36
CA LEU A 68 23.23 6.33 -7.22
C LEU A 68 23.65 7.49 -6.30
N LYS A 69 24.93 7.62 -5.97
CA LYS A 69 25.43 8.75 -5.17
C LYS A 69 25.21 10.09 -5.86
N ALA A 70 25.51 10.18 -7.15
CA ALA A 70 25.29 11.41 -7.92
C ALA A 70 23.80 11.78 -8.03
N MET A 71 22.91 10.79 -8.19
CA MET A 71 21.45 11.00 -8.13
C MET A 71 21.02 11.48 -6.74
N ALA A 72 21.56 10.89 -5.68
CA ALA A 72 21.26 11.25 -4.29
C ALA A 72 21.65 12.70 -3.99
N GLU A 73 22.86 13.11 -4.38
CA GLU A 73 23.34 14.50 -4.24
C GLU A 73 22.38 15.49 -4.92
N TRP A 74 22.02 15.20 -6.17
CA TRP A 74 21.12 16.05 -6.93
C TRP A 74 19.71 16.12 -6.32
N LEU A 75 19.17 14.99 -5.87
CA LEU A 75 17.83 14.92 -5.28
C LEU A 75 17.73 15.58 -3.91
N LEU A 76 18.78 15.52 -3.07
CA LEU A 76 18.81 16.23 -1.78
C LEU A 76 18.52 17.72 -1.98
N GLU A 77 19.20 18.35 -2.95
CA GLU A 77 19.00 19.76 -3.29
C GLU A 77 17.64 19.98 -3.97
N ALA A 78 17.36 19.25 -5.05
CA ALA A 78 16.17 19.47 -5.88
C ALA A 78 14.84 19.26 -5.12
N ARG A 79 14.84 18.40 -4.09
CA ARG A 79 13.65 18.02 -3.32
C ARG A 79 13.66 18.50 -1.88
N LYS A 80 14.71 19.25 -1.48
CA LYS A 80 14.90 19.74 -0.10
C LYS A 80 14.86 18.60 0.93
N ALA A 81 15.42 17.45 0.57
CA ALA A 81 15.51 16.30 1.46
C ALA A 81 16.73 16.43 2.39
N THR A 82 16.69 15.78 3.54
CA THR A 82 17.78 15.71 4.53
C THR A 82 18.59 14.42 4.41
N SER A 83 18.00 13.38 3.82
CA SER A 83 18.61 12.06 3.71
C SER A 83 18.14 11.27 2.50
N VAL A 84 19.02 10.42 1.99
CA VAL A 84 18.73 9.43 0.94
C VAL A 84 19.14 8.06 1.45
N TYR A 85 18.21 7.13 1.49
CA TYR A 85 18.43 5.73 1.85
C TYR A 85 18.42 4.84 0.61
N LYS A 86 19.21 3.76 0.64
CA LYS A 86 19.21 2.72 -0.40
C LYS A 86 18.69 1.42 0.18
N LYS A 87 17.62 0.88 -0.40
CA LYS A 87 16.95 -0.35 0.02
C LYS A 87 16.95 -1.39 -1.09
N GLU A 88 17.67 -2.48 -0.86
CA GLU A 88 17.82 -3.56 -1.85
C GLU A 88 16.68 -4.58 -1.69
N PHE A 89 15.96 -4.82 -2.78
CA PHE A 89 14.88 -5.79 -2.86
C PHE A 89 15.35 -7.06 -3.55
N VAL A 90 15.50 -8.12 -2.74
CA VAL A 90 15.73 -9.47 -3.24
C VAL A 90 14.37 -10.17 -3.42
N LYS A 91 14.08 -10.66 -4.63
CA LYS A 91 12.81 -11.31 -5.01
C LYS A 91 12.62 -12.68 -4.33
N ASP A 92 13.70 -13.45 -4.23
CA ASP A 92 13.70 -14.72 -3.52
C ASP A 92 14.20 -14.52 -2.09
N ARG A 93 13.27 -14.64 -1.15
CA ARG A 93 13.54 -14.56 0.29
C ARG A 93 13.27 -15.90 0.99
N SER A 94 13.07 -16.97 0.22
CA SER A 94 12.80 -18.31 0.75
C SER A 94 13.95 -18.85 1.61
N HIS A 95 15.18 -18.35 1.36
CA HIS A 95 16.39 -18.67 2.10
C HIS A 95 16.73 -17.67 3.22
N GLN A 96 15.97 -16.58 3.38
CA GLN A 96 16.18 -15.65 4.49
C GLN A 96 15.51 -16.18 5.75
N ALA A 97 16.23 -16.15 6.87
CA ALA A 97 15.72 -16.62 8.14
C ALA A 97 14.45 -15.84 8.54
N ALA A 98 13.45 -16.53 9.06
CA ALA A 98 12.27 -15.88 9.63
C ALA A 98 12.71 -14.86 10.70
N GLY A 99 12.49 -13.57 10.46
CA GLY A 99 12.91 -12.48 11.35
C GLY A 99 14.19 -11.74 10.96
N SER A 100 14.83 -12.03 9.82
CA SER A 100 15.86 -11.16 9.25
C SER A 100 15.20 -9.94 8.58
N ASP A 101 14.65 -9.04 9.39
CA ASP A 101 14.14 -7.77 8.89
C ASP A 101 15.33 -6.97 8.34
N TYR A 102 15.25 -6.53 7.09
CA TYR A 102 16.18 -5.56 6.51
C TYR A 102 16.37 -4.38 7.47
N TYR A 103 17.62 -4.01 7.79
CA TYR A 103 17.93 -2.90 8.69
C TYR A 103 19.22 -2.20 8.24
N SER A 104 19.12 -0.94 7.81
CA SER A 104 20.25 -0.15 7.30
C SER A 104 20.17 1.32 7.73
N PRO A 105 20.43 1.63 9.02
CA PRO A 105 20.21 2.97 9.59
C PRO A 105 21.11 4.06 8.99
N GLU A 106 22.24 3.67 8.39
CA GLU A 106 23.13 4.59 7.69
C GLU A 106 22.55 4.96 6.32
N PRO A 107 22.32 6.25 6.04
CA PRO A 107 21.86 6.69 4.73
C PRO A 107 22.98 6.54 3.68
N LEU A 108 22.59 6.39 2.42
CA LEU A 108 23.50 6.51 1.27
C LEU A 108 24.16 7.90 1.26
N LEU A 109 23.39 8.93 1.62
CA LEU A 109 23.83 10.32 1.68
C LEU A 109 22.94 11.14 2.63
N GLY A 110 23.52 12.15 3.29
CA GLY A 110 22.79 13.08 4.14
C GLY A 110 22.86 12.73 5.62
N LYS A 111 21.93 13.27 6.42
CA LYS A 111 21.89 13.07 7.88
C LYS A 111 21.05 11.84 8.22
N PRO A 112 21.44 10.98 9.18
CA PRO A 112 20.59 9.87 9.61
C PRO A 112 19.20 10.35 10.03
N ALA A 113 18.17 9.73 9.47
CA ALA A 113 16.78 9.97 9.85
C ALA A 113 16.44 9.25 11.16
N ASN A 114 15.33 9.66 11.79
CA ASN A 114 14.76 8.88 12.89
C ASN A 114 14.31 7.50 12.39
N SER A 115 14.28 6.51 13.31
CA SER A 115 13.79 5.16 13.00
C SER A 115 12.34 5.14 12.51
N GLU A 116 11.58 6.18 12.87
CA GLU A 116 10.26 6.44 12.35
C GLU A 116 10.11 7.93 12.07
N ILE A 117 9.61 8.26 10.88
CA ILE A 117 9.25 9.60 10.47
C ILE A 117 7.74 9.68 10.24
N THR A 118 7.17 10.88 10.28
CA THR A 118 5.76 11.11 9.97
C THR A 118 5.67 11.75 8.60
N VAL A 119 4.77 11.24 7.77
CA VAL A 119 4.40 11.83 6.48
C VAL A 119 2.93 12.21 6.48
N LEU A 120 2.56 13.12 5.60
CA LEU A 120 1.20 13.52 5.33
C LEU A 120 0.77 12.99 3.96
N GLU A 121 -0.43 12.42 3.87
CA GLU A 121 -1.08 12.07 2.61
C GLU A 121 -2.57 12.42 2.68
N ASN A 122 -3.03 13.29 1.78
CA ASN A 122 -4.39 13.84 1.76
C ASN A 122 -4.85 14.37 3.14
N GLY A 123 -3.95 15.04 3.87
CA GLY A 123 -4.22 15.57 5.21
C GLY A 123 -4.22 14.51 6.33
N VAL A 124 -3.88 13.25 6.03
CA VAL A 124 -3.81 12.16 7.02
C VAL A 124 -2.35 11.82 7.30
N SER A 125 -1.99 11.71 8.57
CA SER A 125 -0.62 11.39 8.99
C SER A 125 -0.35 9.89 9.04
N TYR A 126 0.80 9.46 8.54
CA TYR A 126 1.26 8.07 8.58
C TYR A 126 2.71 7.99 9.06
N SER A 127 3.04 6.90 9.73
CA SER A 127 4.42 6.62 10.16
C SER A 127 5.14 5.78 9.12
N ILE A 128 6.37 6.18 8.80
CA ILE A 128 7.26 5.52 7.84
C ILE A 128 8.55 5.10 8.55
N GLN A 129 9.03 3.90 8.27
CA GLN A 129 10.34 3.42 8.71
C GLN A 129 11.29 3.40 7.51
N PRO A 130 12.20 4.38 7.40
CA PRO A 130 12.98 4.56 6.16
C PRO A 130 13.94 3.40 5.89
N PHE A 131 14.47 2.80 6.96
CA PHE A 131 15.58 1.87 6.89
C PHE A 131 15.34 0.53 7.59
N ALA A 132 14.13 0.28 8.09
CA ALA A 132 13.78 -0.97 8.77
C ALA A 132 12.69 -1.75 8.01
N GLY A 133 12.76 -3.08 8.08
CA GLY A 133 11.88 -4.00 7.37
C GLY A 133 11.99 -3.89 5.85
N TYR A 134 11.23 -4.70 5.12
CA TYR A 134 11.22 -4.64 3.65
C TYR A 134 10.20 -3.65 3.08
N SER A 135 9.13 -3.35 3.82
CA SER A 135 8.20 -2.27 3.45
C SER A 135 8.53 -1.01 4.25
N THR A 136 8.18 0.15 3.72
CA THR A 136 8.42 1.46 4.33
C THR A 136 7.32 1.86 5.31
N GLY A 137 6.14 1.25 5.25
CA GLY A 137 5.01 1.56 6.14
C GLY A 137 3.74 2.00 5.42
N LEU A 138 3.85 2.44 4.17
CA LEU A 138 2.71 2.92 3.37
C LEU A 138 2.95 2.62 1.88
N PHE A 139 1.97 2.02 1.23
CA PHE A 139 1.97 1.80 -0.22
C PHE A 139 1.37 3.03 -0.92
N LEU A 140 2.23 3.84 -1.57
CA LEU A 140 1.83 5.13 -2.16
C LEU A 140 0.95 4.98 -3.42
N ASP A 141 1.01 3.84 -4.10
CA ASP A 141 0.14 3.48 -5.22
C ASP A 141 -1.34 3.38 -4.81
N GLN A 142 -1.62 3.13 -3.53
CA GLN A 142 -2.97 3.08 -2.95
C GLN A 142 -3.53 4.47 -2.53
N ARG A 143 -2.82 5.57 -2.78
CA ARG A 143 -3.21 6.92 -2.33
C ARG A 143 -4.62 7.32 -2.77
N GLU A 144 -4.93 7.17 -4.06
CA GLU A 144 -6.24 7.55 -4.59
C GLU A 144 -7.36 6.64 -4.06
N ASN A 145 -7.06 5.36 -3.81
CA ASN A 145 -8.01 4.44 -3.21
C ASN A 145 -8.29 4.78 -1.75
N ARG A 146 -7.28 5.13 -0.95
CA ARG A 146 -7.48 5.59 0.43
C ARG A 146 -8.37 6.82 0.49
N LYS A 147 -8.13 7.80 -0.40
CA LYS A 147 -8.98 9.00 -0.53
C LYS A 147 -10.41 8.66 -0.93
N PHE A 148 -10.58 7.84 -1.95
CA PHE A 148 -11.89 7.45 -2.46
C PHE A 148 -12.72 6.65 -1.45
N LEU A 149 -12.12 5.66 -0.81
CA LEU A 149 -12.81 4.78 0.14
C LEU A 149 -13.13 5.49 1.46
N SER A 150 -12.23 6.36 1.95
CA SER A 150 -12.48 7.13 3.18
C SER A 150 -13.71 8.02 3.06
N GLN A 151 -13.89 8.72 1.94
CA GLN A 151 -15.08 9.53 1.67
C GLN A 151 -16.37 8.69 1.68
N ARG A 152 -16.31 7.46 1.17
CA ARG A 152 -17.44 6.51 1.18
C ARG A 152 -17.71 5.89 2.54
N ALA A 153 -16.75 5.96 3.47
CA ALA A 153 -16.79 5.31 4.78
C ALA A 153 -17.40 6.18 5.89
N LYS A 154 -17.77 7.43 5.61
CA LYS A 154 -18.31 8.36 6.62
C LYS A 154 -19.48 7.73 7.40
N GLY A 155 -19.29 7.59 8.72
CA GLY A 155 -20.29 7.03 9.63
C GLY A 155 -20.58 5.53 9.45
N LYS A 156 -19.74 4.79 8.71
CA LYS A 156 -19.94 3.37 8.38
C LYS A 156 -19.09 2.43 9.24
N GLN A 157 -19.46 1.15 9.23
CA GLN A 157 -18.64 0.05 9.73
C GLN A 157 -17.74 -0.50 8.61
N VAL A 158 -16.44 -0.36 8.77
CA VAL A 158 -15.44 -0.76 7.78
C VAL A 158 -14.68 -2.00 8.25
N LEU A 159 -14.59 -3.02 7.41
CA LEU A 159 -13.66 -4.13 7.59
C LEU A 159 -12.48 -3.98 6.63
N ASN A 160 -11.26 -3.98 7.16
CA ASN A 160 -10.03 -3.95 6.39
C ASN A 160 -9.27 -5.26 6.61
N LEU A 161 -9.24 -6.11 5.58
CA LEU A 161 -8.56 -7.41 5.59
C LEU A 161 -7.18 -7.27 4.97
N PHE A 162 -6.20 -7.97 5.55
CA PHE A 162 -4.77 -7.82 5.21
C PHE A 162 -4.32 -6.38 5.49
N ALA A 163 -4.70 -5.89 6.67
CA ALA A 163 -4.70 -4.47 6.99
C ALA A 163 -3.30 -3.83 6.99
N TYR A 164 -2.24 -4.62 7.11
CA TYR A 164 -0.86 -4.15 7.22
C TYR A 164 -0.76 -3.09 8.35
N THR A 165 -0.25 -1.90 8.05
CA THR A 165 -0.14 -0.75 8.98
C THR A 165 -1.44 0.05 9.09
N CYS A 166 -2.58 -0.55 8.72
CA CYS A 166 -3.93 -0.02 8.81
C CYS A 166 -4.17 1.25 7.99
N GLY A 167 -3.42 1.51 6.92
CA GLY A 167 -3.51 2.75 6.13
C GLY A 167 -4.92 3.10 5.65
N PHE A 168 -5.65 2.13 5.10
CA PHE A 168 -7.07 2.31 4.73
C PHE A 168 -7.97 2.61 5.93
N SER A 169 -7.75 1.91 7.06
CA SER A 169 -8.56 2.07 8.27
C SER A 169 -8.37 3.46 8.88
N VAL A 170 -7.13 3.96 8.94
CA VAL A 170 -6.83 5.32 9.42
C VAL A 170 -7.52 6.35 8.54
N ALA A 171 -7.40 6.24 7.20
CA ALA A 171 -8.09 7.15 6.28
C ALA A 171 -9.61 7.13 6.46
N CYS A 172 -10.23 5.96 6.63
CA CYS A 172 -11.68 5.87 6.87
C CYS A 172 -12.08 6.45 8.23
N ALA A 173 -11.27 6.22 9.26
CA ALA A 173 -11.51 6.68 10.61
C ALA A 173 -11.45 8.21 10.73
N THR A 174 -10.57 8.90 9.99
CA THR A 174 -10.58 10.37 9.93
C THR A 174 -11.86 10.95 9.34
N GLN A 175 -12.64 10.14 8.62
CA GLN A 175 -13.99 10.49 8.13
C GLN A 175 -15.11 10.05 9.08
N GLY A 176 -14.79 9.57 10.28
CA GLY A 176 -15.75 9.14 11.30
C GLY A 176 -16.29 7.72 11.10
N ALA A 177 -15.60 6.87 10.33
CA ALA A 177 -15.94 5.45 10.25
C ALA A 177 -15.51 4.71 11.53
N SER A 178 -16.22 3.64 11.89
CA SER A 178 -15.68 2.62 12.80
C SER A 178 -14.97 1.54 11.97
N THR A 179 -13.89 0.96 12.49
CA THR A 179 -13.04 0.08 11.67
C THR A 179 -12.67 -1.21 12.41
N THR A 180 -12.68 -2.32 11.69
CA THR A 180 -12.03 -3.57 12.12
C THR A 180 -10.90 -3.89 11.16
N SER A 181 -9.67 -3.86 11.65
CA SER A 181 -8.45 -4.14 10.90
C SER A 181 -7.94 -5.53 11.25
N VAL A 182 -7.80 -6.40 10.24
CA VAL A 182 -7.39 -7.80 10.42
C VAL A 182 -6.08 -8.05 9.66
N ASP A 183 -5.07 -8.51 10.36
CA ASP A 183 -3.77 -8.86 9.80
C ASP A 183 -3.13 -10.00 10.61
N LEU A 184 -2.26 -10.82 10.01
CA LEU A 184 -1.52 -11.85 10.75
C LEU A 184 -0.48 -11.24 11.70
N SER A 185 0.04 -10.06 11.36
CA SER A 185 1.14 -9.41 12.07
C SER A 185 0.62 -8.48 13.14
N LYS A 186 0.72 -8.91 14.41
CA LYS A 186 0.52 -8.01 15.56
C LYS A 186 1.43 -6.78 15.50
N LYS A 187 2.67 -6.92 15.02
CA LYS A 187 3.63 -5.81 14.83
C LYS A 187 3.07 -4.75 13.89
N TYR A 188 2.43 -5.14 12.78
CA TYR A 188 1.85 -4.18 11.84
C TYR A 188 0.56 -3.55 12.37
N LEU A 189 -0.25 -4.30 13.11
CA LEU A 189 -1.43 -3.74 13.78
C LEU A 189 -1.05 -2.73 14.87
N ASP A 190 0.01 -2.99 15.64
CA ASP A 190 0.53 -2.03 16.63
C ASP A 190 1.14 -0.79 15.95
N TRP A 191 1.74 -0.94 14.76
CA TRP A 191 2.07 0.20 13.91
C TRP A 191 0.81 0.95 13.47
N GLY A 192 -0.24 0.23 13.06
CA GLY A 192 -1.54 0.81 12.75
C GLY A 192 -2.10 1.66 13.89
N LYS A 193 -2.09 1.17 15.13
CA LYS A 193 -2.52 1.96 16.31
C LYS A 193 -1.77 3.28 16.44
N ARG A 194 -0.46 3.28 16.23
CA ARG A 194 0.35 4.52 16.23
C ARG A 194 -0.06 5.47 15.10
N ASN A 195 -0.46 4.96 13.93
CA ASN A 195 -1.04 5.80 12.87
C ASN A 195 -2.39 6.40 13.31
N PHE A 196 -3.24 5.68 14.05
CA PHE A 196 -4.46 6.24 14.62
C PHE A 196 -4.16 7.37 15.62
N GLU A 197 -3.25 7.13 16.55
CA GLU A 197 -2.83 8.09 17.58
C GLU A 197 -2.26 9.38 16.96
N LYS A 198 -1.46 9.27 15.89
CA LYS A 198 -0.93 10.43 15.13
C LYS A 198 -2.02 11.32 14.55
N ASN A 199 -3.19 10.75 14.24
CA ASN A 199 -4.35 11.49 13.73
C ASN A 199 -5.33 11.87 14.84
N GLN A 200 -4.94 11.72 16.12
CA GLN A 200 -5.77 12.05 17.29
C GLN A 200 -7.12 11.32 17.30
N LEU A 201 -7.14 10.09 16.75
CA LEU A 201 -8.34 9.26 16.70
C LEU A 201 -8.49 8.48 18.01
N ASP A 202 -9.70 8.51 18.59
CA ASP A 202 -10.05 7.61 19.68
C ASP A 202 -10.00 6.16 19.20
N LEU A 203 -9.29 5.28 19.90
CA LEU A 203 -9.18 3.87 19.54
C LEU A 203 -10.43 3.06 19.89
N GLY A 204 -11.33 3.55 20.76
CA GLY A 204 -12.52 2.82 21.22
C GLY A 204 -13.40 2.22 20.11
N PRO A 205 -13.74 2.99 19.05
CA PRO A 205 -14.51 2.50 17.90
C PRO A 205 -13.74 1.58 16.94
N HIS A 206 -12.45 1.32 17.18
CA HIS A 206 -11.58 0.61 16.25
C HIS A 206 -11.01 -0.68 16.83
N ARG A 207 -11.11 -1.75 16.05
CA ARG A 207 -10.65 -3.09 16.43
C ARG A 207 -9.44 -3.49 15.61
N PHE A 208 -8.44 -4.07 16.27
CA PHE A 208 -7.20 -4.56 15.67
C PHE A 208 -7.05 -6.04 15.98
N ILE A 209 -7.21 -6.90 14.97
CA ILE A 209 -7.32 -8.35 15.16
C ILE A 209 -6.14 -9.06 14.51
N ALA A 210 -5.22 -9.53 15.35
CA ALA A 210 -4.05 -10.31 14.93
C ALA A 210 -4.43 -11.77 14.70
N GLN A 211 -5.03 -12.10 13.56
CA GLN A 211 -5.56 -13.43 13.26
C GLN A 211 -5.54 -13.73 11.76
N ASP A 212 -5.56 -15.03 11.41
CA ASP A 212 -5.87 -15.45 10.03
C ASP A 212 -7.21 -14.88 9.54
N CYS A 213 -7.18 -14.40 8.30
CA CYS A 213 -8.32 -13.74 7.67
C CYS A 213 -9.54 -14.68 7.55
N PHE A 214 -9.35 -15.94 7.16
CA PHE A 214 -10.47 -16.88 6.99
C PHE A 214 -11.07 -17.29 8.32
N GLU A 215 -10.26 -17.47 9.36
CA GLU A 215 -10.77 -17.73 10.71
C GLU A 215 -11.60 -16.55 11.24
N PHE A 216 -11.13 -15.32 11.01
CA PHE A 216 -11.87 -14.12 11.37
C PHE A 216 -13.22 -14.07 10.63
N LEU A 217 -13.22 -14.24 9.32
CA LEU A 217 -14.42 -14.17 8.48
C LEU A 217 -15.44 -15.24 8.87
N LYS A 218 -15.01 -16.49 9.11
CA LYS A 218 -15.87 -17.59 9.58
C LYS A 218 -16.57 -17.26 10.90
N ARG A 219 -15.89 -16.54 11.80
CA ARG A 219 -16.51 -16.08 13.06
C ARG A 219 -17.54 -14.98 12.81
N CYS A 220 -17.29 -14.05 11.89
CA CYS A 220 -18.25 -13.01 11.52
C CYS A 220 -19.51 -13.62 10.89
N GLU A 221 -19.34 -14.58 9.98
CA GLU A 221 -20.43 -15.33 9.36
C GLU A 221 -21.32 -16.02 10.40
N LYS A 222 -20.70 -16.78 11.33
CA LYS A 222 -21.44 -17.42 12.44
C LYS A 222 -22.22 -16.45 13.33
N LYS A 223 -21.77 -15.20 13.42
CA LYS A 223 -22.39 -14.15 14.23
C LYS A 223 -23.39 -13.30 13.44
N GLY A 224 -23.51 -13.50 12.12
CA GLY A 224 -24.26 -12.59 11.25
C GLY A 224 -23.73 -11.16 11.28
N THR A 225 -22.41 -10.98 11.45
CA THR A 225 -21.80 -9.64 11.44
C THR A 225 -21.66 -9.17 10.00
N GLU A 226 -22.21 -7.99 9.71
CA GLU A 226 -22.07 -7.34 8.42
C GLU A 226 -21.32 -6.02 8.52
N PHE A 227 -20.79 -5.56 7.38
CA PHE A 227 -20.04 -4.32 7.24
C PHE A 227 -20.53 -3.54 6.01
N ASP A 228 -20.58 -2.21 6.14
CA ASP A 228 -21.01 -1.33 5.05
C ASP A 228 -19.92 -1.12 4.00
N LEU A 229 -18.66 -1.34 4.36
CA LEU A 229 -17.50 -1.33 3.46
C LEU A 229 -16.52 -2.42 3.88
N ILE A 230 -16.20 -3.33 2.96
CA ILE A 230 -15.12 -4.29 3.14
C ILE A 230 -14.02 -4.00 2.13
N ILE A 231 -12.78 -3.91 2.64
CA ILE A 231 -11.55 -3.68 1.89
C ILE A 231 -10.72 -4.96 1.96
N VAL A 232 -10.33 -5.48 0.81
CA VAL A 232 -9.54 -6.71 0.67
C VAL A 232 -8.32 -6.40 -0.18
N ASP A 233 -7.13 -6.37 0.44
CA ASP A 233 -5.86 -6.09 -0.26
C ASP A 233 -4.81 -7.17 0.08
N PRO A 234 -5.01 -8.42 -0.36
CA PRO A 234 -4.16 -9.52 0.04
C PRO A 234 -2.80 -9.48 -0.67
N PRO A 235 -1.74 -10.02 -0.04
CA PRO A 235 -0.50 -10.29 -0.75
C PRO A 235 -0.72 -11.37 -1.81
N SER A 236 0.06 -11.39 -2.89
CA SER A 236 -0.04 -12.46 -3.91
C SER A 236 0.23 -13.85 -3.31
N PHE A 237 1.08 -13.91 -2.30
CA PHE A 237 1.42 -15.10 -1.53
C PHE A 237 1.74 -14.73 -0.08
N SER A 238 1.28 -15.53 0.87
CA SER A 238 1.74 -15.46 2.26
C SER A 238 1.74 -16.81 2.93
N ARG A 239 2.49 -16.93 4.03
CA ARG A 239 2.58 -18.14 4.83
C ARG A 239 2.38 -17.79 6.30
N THR A 240 1.55 -18.54 7.01
CA THR A 240 1.38 -18.41 8.45
C THR A 240 2.51 -19.12 9.20
N LYS A 241 2.69 -18.82 10.49
CA LYS A 241 3.71 -19.48 11.32
C LYS A 241 3.42 -20.98 11.50
N GLU A 242 2.15 -21.34 11.47
CA GLU A 242 1.62 -22.69 11.61
C GLU A 242 1.70 -23.47 10.28
N GLY A 243 2.26 -22.87 9.23
CA GLY A 243 2.51 -23.51 7.95
C GLY A 243 1.35 -23.40 6.94
N GLY A 244 0.27 -22.69 7.28
CA GLY A 244 -0.80 -22.35 6.34
C GLY A 244 -0.27 -21.50 5.20
N VAL A 245 -0.74 -21.75 3.97
CA VAL A 245 -0.30 -21.03 2.77
C VAL A 245 -1.51 -20.36 2.14
N PHE A 246 -1.41 -19.06 1.88
CA PHE A 246 -2.33 -18.32 1.04
C PHE A 246 -1.67 -18.03 -0.30
N SER A 247 -2.38 -18.34 -1.38
CA SER A 247 -2.03 -17.95 -2.73
C SER A 247 -3.23 -17.31 -3.39
N LEU A 248 -3.12 -16.04 -3.78
CA LEU A 248 -4.22 -15.31 -4.40
C LEU A 248 -4.81 -16.06 -5.59
N LYS A 249 -3.96 -16.69 -6.42
CA LYS A 249 -4.39 -17.49 -7.59
C LYS A 249 -5.25 -18.71 -7.24
N LYS A 250 -5.07 -19.29 -6.07
CA LYS A 250 -5.79 -20.50 -5.62
C LYS A 250 -6.96 -20.18 -4.69
N ASP A 251 -6.81 -19.13 -3.88
CA ASP A 251 -7.69 -18.84 -2.76
C ASP A 251 -8.67 -17.68 -3.03
N LEU A 252 -8.57 -16.99 -4.18
CA LEU A 252 -9.48 -15.88 -4.56
C LEU A 252 -10.94 -16.28 -4.41
N ASP A 253 -11.36 -17.38 -5.06
CA ASP A 253 -12.77 -17.80 -5.06
C ASP A 253 -13.26 -18.10 -3.64
N ARG A 254 -12.43 -18.78 -2.83
CA ARG A 254 -12.75 -19.08 -1.43
C ARG A 254 -12.90 -17.78 -0.63
N LEU A 255 -11.99 -16.83 -0.82
CA LEU A 255 -12.02 -15.54 -0.13
C LEU A 255 -13.28 -14.76 -0.48
N LEU A 256 -13.63 -14.68 -1.76
CA LEU A 256 -14.82 -13.98 -2.25
C LEU A 256 -16.12 -14.62 -1.72
N LYS A 257 -16.22 -15.96 -1.71
CA LYS A 257 -17.40 -16.66 -1.19
C LYS A 257 -17.66 -16.40 0.28
N VAL A 258 -16.61 -16.27 1.08
CA VAL A 258 -16.74 -16.05 2.53
C VAL A 258 -16.95 -14.57 2.87
N VAL A 259 -16.40 -13.65 2.08
CA VAL A 259 -16.52 -12.20 2.34
C VAL A 259 -17.84 -11.61 1.84
N ALA A 260 -18.37 -12.10 0.71
CA ALA A 260 -19.57 -11.57 0.07
C ALA A 260 -20.82 -11.53 0.97
N PRO A 261 -21.13 -12.56 1.78
CA PRO A 261 -22.27 -12.53 2.69
C PRO A 261 -22.14 -11.50 3.81
N LEU A 262 -20.92 -11.07 4.14
CA LEU A 262 -20.64 -10.13 5.23
C LEU A 262 -20.78 -8.67 4.79
N VAL A 263 -21.03 -8.40 3.51
CA VAL A 263 -21.30 -7.05 3.03
C VAL A 263 -22.78 -6.75 3.28
N SER A 264 -23.07 -5.66 4.00
CA SER A 264 -24.44 -5.20 4.21
C SER A 264 -25.12 -4.86 2.90
N LYS A 265 -26.46 -4.92 2.86
CA LYS A 265 -27.23 -4.43 1.71
C LYS A 265 -26.94 -2.95 1.46
N GLY A 266 -26.61 -2.59 0.22
CA GLY A 266 -26.12 -1.25 -0.13
C GLY A 266 -24.66 -0.97 0.24
N GLY A 267 -23.99 -1.93 0.90
CA GLY A 267 -22.58 -1.88 1.25
C GLY A 267 -21.67 -2.15 0.05
N SER A 268 -20.40 -1.79 0.19
CA SER A 268 -19.39 -1.94 -0.87
C SER A 268 -18.32 -2.96 -0.51
N LEU A 269 -17.89 -3.75 -1.50
CA LEU A 269 -16.71 -4.61 -1.46
C LEU A 269 -15.67 -4.03 -2.41
N PHE A 270 -14.54 -3.61 -1.86
CA PHE A 270 -13.37 -3.19 -2.62
C PHE A 270 -12.32 -4.29 -2.56
N PHE A 271 -11.82 -4.69 -3.72
CA PHE A 271 -10.71 -5.63 -3.83
C PHE A 271 -9.57 -4.97 -4.59
N SER A 272 -8.36 -5.12 -4.05
CA SER A 272 -7.12 -4.69 -4.65
C SER A 272 -6.08 -5.81 -4.55
N CYS A 273 -5.15 -5.89 -5.49
CA CYS A 273 -3.93 -6.68 -5.34
C CYS A 273 -2.82 -6.17 -6.25
N ASN A 274 -1.57 -6.39 -5.85
CA ASN A 274 -0.38 -6.10 -6.66
C ASN A 274 0.20 -7.41 -7.23
N PHE A 275 -0.62 -8.15 -7.99
CA PHE A 275 -0.17 -9.36 -8.69
C PHE A 275 0.03 -9.05 -10.17
N SER A 276 1.30 -8.92 -10.58
CA SER A 276 1.72 -8.41 -11.91
C SER A 276 1.17 -9.18 -13.12
N GLU A 277 0.69 -10.40 -12.94
CA GLU A 277 0.06 -11.19 -14.02
C GLU A 277 -1.38 -10.74 -14.32
N TRP A 278 -2.02 -9.99 -13.42
CA TRP A 278 -3.42 -9.58 -13.54
C TRP A 278 -3.53 -8.08 -13.75
N ASP A 279 -4.53 -7.70 -14.54
CA ASP A 279 -5.06 -6.33 -14.59
C ASP A 279 -6.45 -6.28 -13.92
N SER A 280 -6.96 -5.07 -13.69
CA SER A 280 -8.29 -4.87 -13.07
C SER A 280 -9.42 -5.58 -13.84
N ARG A 281 -9.34 -5.64 -15.18
CA ARG A 281 -10.36 -6.28 -16.01
C ARG A 281 -10.35 -7.79 -15.81
N PHE A 282 -9.18 -8.40 -15.78
CA PHE A 282 -8.99 -9.82 -15.55
C PHE A 282 -9.43 -10.21 -14.13
N LEU A 283 -9.00 -9.44 -13.12
CA LEU A 283 -9.41 -9.64 -11.74
C LEU A 283 -10.93 -9.56 -11.60
N GLN A 284 -11.58 -8.55 -12.20
CA GLN A 284 -13.04 -8.43 -12.20
C GLN A 284 -13.71 -9.62 -12.90
N LYS A 285 -13.23 -10.02 -14.09
CA LYS A 285 -13.75 -11.17 -14.83
C LYS A 285 -13.66 -12.48 -14.04
N LYS A 286 -12.62 -12.64 -13.21
CA LYS A 286 -12.45 -13.78 -12.30
C LYS A 286 -13.39 -13.70 -11.09
N SER A 287 -13.57 -12.50 -10.55
CA SER A 287 -14.34 -12.29 -9.32
C SER A 287 -15.85 -12.34 -9.55
N ALA A 288 -16.33 -11.88 -10.71
CA ALA A 288 -17.76 -11.69 -10.94
C ALA A 288 -18.60 -12.96 -10.84
N PRO A 289 -18.24 -14.09 -11.48
CA PRO A 289 -19.03 -15.32 -11.37
C PRO A 289 -19.17 -15.81 -9.93
N VAL A 290 -18.09 -15.66 -9.13
CA VAL A 290 -18.07 -16.09 -7.72
C VAL A 290 -18.97 -15.22 -6.86
N LEU A 291 -18.96 -13.90 -7.07
CA LEU A 291 -19.80 -12.98 -6.32
C LEU A 291 -21.28 -13.10 -6.70
N GLU A 292 -21.57 -13.29 -7.99
CA GLU A 292 -22.93 -13.42 -8.53
C GLU A 292 -23.59 -14.76 -8.20
N GLU A 293 -22.82 -15.79 -7.81
CA GLU A 293 -23.35 -17.01 -7.18
C GLU A 293 -23.95 -16.74 -5.80
N THR A 294 -23.51 -15.68 -5.11
CA THR A 294 -23.89 -15.41 -3.71
C THR A 294 -24.99 -14.37 -3.61
N GLU A 295 -24.85 -13.25 -4.32
CA GLU A 295 -25.66 -12.05 -4.14
C GLU A 295 -25.73 -11.26 -5.47
N LYS A 296 -26.59 -10.23 -5.53
CA LYS A 296 -26.62 -9.31 -6.67
C LYS A 296 -25.67 -8.14 -6.43
N TRP A 297 -24.88 -7.81 -7.45
CA TRP A 297 -23.85 -6.77 -7.36
C TRP A 297 -23.99 -5.74 -8.47
N LYS A 298 -23.72 -4.48 -8.13
CA LYS A 298 -23.49 -3.39 -9.08
C LYS A 298 -22.01 -3.01 -9.04
N TRP A 299 -21.35 -3.16 -10.18
CA TRP A 299 -19.95 -2.77 -10.34
C TRP A 299 -19.81 -1.26 -10.49
N GLU A 300 -18.85 -0.67 -9.78
CA GLU A 300 -18.55 0.76 -9.84
C GLU A 300 -17.09 0.99 -10.24
N ASN A 301 -16.83 2.14 -10.87
CA ASN A 301 -15.47 2.53 -11.24
C ASN A 301 -14.65 2.82 -9.99
N THR A 302 -13.40 2.38 -10.02
CA THR A 302 -12.37 2.78 -9.04
C THR A 302 -11.56 3.95 -9.60
N PRO A 303 -10.86 4.71 -8.74
CA PRO A 303 -9.91 5.71 -9.20
C PRO A 303 -8.83 5.11 -10.11
N ALA A 304 -8.26 5.94 -10.99
CA ALA A 304 -7.03 5.59 -11.68
C ALA A 304 -5.85 5.52 -10.69
N ALA A 305 -4.73 4.95 -11.11
CA ALA A 305 -3.49 5.01 -10.35
C ALA A 305 -3.10 6.47 -10.06
N PRO A 306 -2.41 6.76 -8.95
CA PRO A 306 -1.93 8.10 -8.68
C PRO A 306 -1.03 8.62 -9.82
N LYS A 307 -1.09 9.91 -10.13
CA LYS A 307 -0.32 10.52 -11.24
C LYS A 307 1.19 10.28 -11.15
N ASP A 308 1.74 10.17 -9.95
CA ASP A 308 3.16 9.87 -9.72
C ASP A 308 3.56 8.41 -9.98
N PHE A 309 2.59 7.55 -10.27
CA PHE A 309 2.75 6.17 -10.73
C PHE A 309 2.40 5.97 -12.20
N GLU A 310 1.91 7.02 -12.89
CA GLU A 310 1.29 6.90 -14.20
C GLU A 310 2.28 6.36 -15.25
N SER A 311 2.02 5.12 -15.69
CA SER A 311 2.63 4.46 -16.84
C SER A 311 1.60 3.51 -17.47
N ALA A 312 1.92 2.91 -18.62
CA ALA A 312 1.07 1.91 -19.27
C ALA A 312 0.80 0.65 -18.42
N LEU A 313 1.54 0.45 -17.32
CA LEU A 313 1.44 -0.70 -16.42
C LEU A 313 1.06 -0.20 -15.02
N ASN A 314 -0.24 -0.21 -14.70
CA ASN A 314 -0.72 0.01 -13.35
C ASN A 314 -0.27 -1.18 -12.48
N PRO A 315 0.49 -0.96 -11.39
CA PRO A 315 0.90 -2.05 -10.50
C PRO A 315 -0.29 -2.67 -9.74
N ILE A 316 -1.41 -1.96 -9.62
CA ILE A 316 -2.58 -2.42 -8.88
C ILE A 316 -3.67 -2.91 -9.83
N SER A 317 -4.12 -4.14 -9.59
CA SER A 317 -5.42 -4.64 -10.07
C SER A 317 -6.48 -4.41 -9.02
N GLN A 318 -7.61 -3.80 -9.40
CA GLN A 318 -8.66 -3.47 -8.44
C GLN A 318 -10.06 -3.39 -9.04
N TRP A 319 -11.07 -3.56 -8.19
CA TRP A 319 -12.47 -3.30 -8.51
C TRP A 319 -13.26 -2.91 -7.26
N LEU A 320 -14.43 -2.31 -7.48
CA LEU A 320 -15.42 -2.02 -6.45
C LEU A 320 -16.78 -2.58 -6.90
N ALA A 321 -17.47 -3.27 -6.00
CA ALA A 321 -18.82 -3.76 -6.21
C ALA A 321 -19.73 -3.36 -5.03
N VAL A 322 -20.98 -2.99 -5.31
CA VAL A 322 -22.01 -2.63 -4.33
C VAL A 322 -23.06 -3.73 -4.29
N LYS A 323 -23.37 -4.26 -3.09
CA LYS A 323 -24.41 -5.27 -2.89
C LYS A 323 -25.80 -4.63 -3.01
N LEU A 324 -26.69 -5.20 -3.83
CA LEU A 324 -28.02 -4.64 -4.17
C LEU A 324 -29.13 -4.99 -3.17
#